data_AF-A0A523V8D1-F1
#
_entry.id   AF-A0A523V8D1-F1
#
_cell.length_a   1.000
_cell.length_b   1.000
_cell.length_c   1.000
_cell.angle_alpha   90.00
_cell.angle_beta   90.00
_cell.angle_gamma   90.00
#
_symmetry.space_group_name_H-M   'P 1'
#
loop_
_entity.id
_entity.type
_entity.pdbx_description
1 polymer ?
#
loop_
_entity_poly.entity_id
_entity_poly.type
_entity_poly.pdbx_seq_one_letter_code
_entity_poly.pdbx_strand_id
1 'polypeptide(L)'
;PLAHLLADLADTIAEQAGMPPPKLEFFDDSGRYFSQVFLPQLFRAVGAGCRPVLLLDEFDILDRVGGPGLPETAACRTVFPFLRRVMAEVSRLAFVFVVGRRADDLSLNFTATFKTSLAREVWVLDRESAEGLVRQAAINGTLRFSDAAVDRVISLTNCHPYLTQLLCQRTWERAHRHGPTEPPLVGRQEVDEALHDALEAGEQALVWLWNGLTPGERIYVSGLAETVGEGQSLSDDDVIEVLATYAARLRTREVEVAPRQLVKRRVLEVTEEGEHRFAVELFRRWVRRSRPLSQVKDELDQVEPVAEQLYELGREYFRRRQWENALRYFRDALEAYPQHFRARLYLGEALLELGQVEEAVAELRRAHELDQEGAKFALARAVAEARGDVPTLLIDEGRGRAYLGERELRLSRLEYDVLLYLGARTGQIVAKDELAGALAKEHGEASVDAAVYRLRKKLGESGRSPTYLETRPGVGYILHHISHVGKPQQPAEAPTGAESPAADV
;
A
#
# COMPACT_ATOMS: atom_id res chain seq x y z
N PRO A 1 -25.00 -13.18 5.50
CA PRO A 1 -24.82 -13.68 6.89
C PRO A 1 -23.69 -14.71 6.94
N LEU A 2 -22.98 -14.82 8.05
CA LEU A 2 -21.90 -15.79 8.21
C LEU A 2 -22.43 -17.23 8.22
N ALA A 3 -23.61 -17.45 8.80
CA ALA A 3 -24.23 -18.78 8.87
C ALA A 3 -24.36 -19.48 7.52
N HIS A 4 -24.71 -18.72 6.47
CA HIS A 4 -24.87 -19.27 5.11
C HIS A 4 -23.51 -19.66 4.52
N LEU A 5 -22.50 -18.79 4.64
CA LEU A 5 -21.14 -19.07 4.19
C LEU A 5 -20.56 -20.32 4.88
N LEU A 6 -20.81 -20.47 6.19
CA LEU A 6 -20.35 -21.63 6.95
C LEU A 6 -21.09 -22.91 6.57
N ALA A 7 -22.38 -22.82 6.21
CA ALA A 7 -23.13 -23.96 5.73
C ALA A 7 -22.60 -24.43 4.38
N ASP A 8 -22.37 -23.53 3.42
CA ASP A 8 -21.82 -23.85 2.09
C ASP A 8 -20.42 -24.45 2.20
N LEU A 9 -19.58 -23.87 3.07
CA LEU A 9 -18.24 -24.40 3.36
C LEU A 9 -18.32 -25.81 3.98
N ALA A 10 -19.22 -26.01 4.94
CA ALA A 10 -19.38 -27.28 5.62
C ALA A 10 -19.96 -28.36 4.70
N ASP A 11 -20.83 -27.99 3.76
CA ASP A 11 -21.37 -28.89 2.74
C ASP A 11 -20.27 -29.41 1.81
N THR A 12 -19.44 -28.48 1.29
CA THR A 12 -18.27 -28.81 0.46
C THR A 12 -17.29 -29.73 1.20
N ILE A 13 -17.02 -29.44 2.48
CA ILE A 13 -16.15 -30.27 3.31
C ILE A 13 -16.76 -31.65 3.56
N ALA A 14 -18.08 -31.73 3.81
CA ALA A 14 -18.77 -32.97 4.07
C ALA A 14 -18.75 -33.89 2.85
N GLU A 15 -18.96 -33.35 1.65
CA GLU A 15 -18.85 -34.09 0.39
C GLU A 15 -17.45 -34.72 0.23
N GLN A 16 -16.39 -33.94 0.41
CA GLN A 16 -15.00 -34.43 0.31
C GLN A 16 -14.63 -35.45 1.40
N ALA A 17 -15.22 -35.32 2.59
CA ALA A 17 -14.99 -36.23 3.72
C ALA A 17 -15.92 -37.45 3.75
N GLY A 18 -16.85 -37.58 2.80
CA GLY A 18 -17.85 -38.66 2.78
C GLY A 18 -18.84 -38.60 3.96
N MET A 19 -19.13 -37.40 4.46
CA MET A 19 -20.07 -37.14 5.54
C MET A 19 -21.45 -36.74 5.00
N PRO A 20 -22.54 -36.94 5.76
CA PRO A 20 -23.84 -36.41 5.37
C PRO A 20 -23.82 -34.87 5.32
N PRO A 21 -24.52 -34.25 4.36
CA PRO A 21 -24.54 -32.80 4.22
C PRO A 21 -25.22 -32.16 5.45
N PRO A 22 -24.59 -31.14 6.07
CA PRO A 22 -25.16 -30.48 7.24
C PRO A 22 -26.30 -29.54 6.81
N LYS A 23 -27.34 -29.42 7.64
CA LYS A 23 -28.47 -28.54 7.33
C LYS A 23 -28.18 -27.10 7.74
N LEU A 24 -28.57 -26.15 6.88
CA LEU A 24 -28.44 -24.70 7.13
C LEU A 24 -29.03 -24.25 8.48
N GLU A 25 -30.13 -24.87 8.93
CA GLU A 25 -30.81 -24.54 10.18
C GLU A 25 -29.94 -24.69 11.44
N PHE A 26 -28.84 -25.44 11.35
CA PHE A 26 -27.91 -25.62 12.47
C PHE A 26 -26.84 -24.53 12.55
N PHE A 27 -26.63 -23.75 11.48
CA PHE A 27 -25.57 -22.75 11.43
C PHE A 27 -26.03 -21.41 11.98
N ASP A 28 -25.13 -20.77 12.72
CA ASP A 28 -25.36 -19.49 13.37
C ASP A 28 -24.28 -18.47 13.00
N ASP A 29 -24.59 -17.18 13.08
CA ASP A 29 -23.66 -16.11 12.71
C ASP A 29 -22.49 -15.94 13.71
N SER A 30 -22.44 -16.71 14.80
CA SER A 30 -21.27 -16.77 15.69
C SER A 30 -20.32 -17.94 15.36
N GLY A 31 -20.72 -18.83 14.45
CA GLY A 31 -19.96 -19.99 13.99
C GLY A 31 -19.78 -21.09 15.04
N ARG A 32 -20.65 -21.14 16.06
CA ARG A 32 -20.56 -22.12 17.15
C ARG A 32 -20.80 -23.53 16.65
N TYR A 33 -21.87 -23.76 15.88
CA TYR A 33 -22.13 -25.09 15.34
C TYR A 33 -20.98 -25.61 14.48
N PHE A 34 -20.44 -24.76 13.59
CA PHE A 34 -19.29 -25.10 12.75
C PHE A 34 -18.11 -25.55 13.61
N SER A 35 -17.76 -24.76 14.63
CA SER A 35 -16.55 -24.99 15.43
C SER A 35 -16.70 -26.13 16.45
N GLN A 36 -17.85 -26.22 17.11
CA GLN A 36 -18.06 -27.11 18.26
C GLN A 36 -18.72 -28.43 17.92
N VAL A 37 -19.40 -28.52 16.77
CA VAL A 37 -20.13 -29.73 16.36
C VAL A 37 -19.58 -30.29 15.06
N PHE A 38 -19.57 -29.47 14.00
CA PHE A 38 -19.16 -29.93 12.66
C PHE A 38 -17.68 -30.32 12.59
N LEU A 39 -16.76 -29.46 13.05
CA LEU A 39 -15.32 -29.78 13.03
C LEU A 39 -14.97 -31.06 13.83
N PRO A 40 -15.51 -31.28 15.05
CA PRO A 40 -15.33 -32.57 15.73
C PRO A 40 -15.89 -33.79 14.98
N GLN A 41 -16.99 -33.65 14.24
CA GLN A 41 -17.50 -34.72 13.37
C GLN A 41 -16.55 -34.99 12.21
N LEU A 42 -16.06 -33.94 11.54
CA LEU A 42 -15.04 -34.04 10.50
C LEU A 42 -13.79 -34.77 11.00
N PHE A 43 -13.30 -34.37 12.16
CA PHE A 43 -12.12 -34.97 12.79
C PHE A 43 -12.27 -36.45 13.14
N ARG A 44 -13.49 -36.92 13.40
CA ARG A 44 -13.80 -38.33 13.56
C ARG A 44 -13.86 -39.04 12.21
N ALA A 45 -14.51 -38.44 11.21
CA ALA A 45 -14.64 -39.03 9.87
C ALA A 45 -13.29 -39.25 9.19
N VAL A 46 -12.39 -38.27 9.24
CA VAL A 46 -11.07 -38.35 8.58
C VAL A 46 -10.03 -39.16 9.37
N GLY A 47 -10.31 -39.52 10.63
CA GLY A 47 -9.41 -40.32 11.48
C GLY A 47 -8.20 -39.55 12.03
N ALA A 48 -7.66 -40.00 13.17
CA ALA A 48 -6.68 -39.24 13.97
C ALA A 48 -5.32 -38.96 13.28
N GLY A 49 -4.94 -39.75 12.28
CA GLY A 49 -3.69 -39.56 11.51
C GLY A 49 -3.79 -38.48 10.42
N CYS A 50 -4.99 -37.97 10.14
CA CYS A 50 -5.23 -37.03 9.06
C CYS A 50 -5.40 -35.60 9.60
N ARG A 51 -4.75 -34.65 8.92
CA ARG A 51 -4.90 -33.22 9.17
C ARG A 51 -5.66 -32.60 7.98
N PRO A 52 -6.91 -32.15 8.15
CA PRO A 52 -7.63 -31.45 7.09
C PRO A 52 -6.94 -30.14 6.73
N VAL A 53 -6.87 -29.85 5.43
CA VAL A 53 -6.33 -28.59 4.88
C VAL A 53 -7.43 -27.94 4.06
N LEU A 54 -7.82 -26.71 4.41
CA LEU A 54 -8.78 -25.93 3.64
C LEU A 54 -8.02 -25.01 2.69
N LEU A 55 -8.15 -25.25 1.38
CA LEU A 55 -7.65 -24.37 0.34
C LEU A 55 -8.76 -23.43 -0.09
N LEU A 56 -8.55 -22.13 0.12
CA LEU A 56 -9.50 -21.07 -0.19
C LEU A 56 -8.90 -20.24 -1.31
N ASP A 57 -9.40 -20.49 -2.52
CA ASP A 57 -8.96 -19.79 -3.72
C ASP A 57 -9.67 -18.43 -3.87
N GLU A 58 -9.02 -17.49 -4.57
CA GLU A 58 -9.51 -16.11 -4.80
C GLU A 58 -10.06 -15.42 -3.53
N PHE A 59 -9.43 -15.69 -2.38
CA PHE A 59 -9.99 -15.32 -1.08
C PHE A 59 -10.11 -13.80 -0.87
N ASP A 60 -9.36 -13.02 -1.65
CA ASP A 60 -9.40 -11.57 -1.64
C ASP A 60 -10.67 -10.95 -2.24
N ILE A 61 -11.58 -11.75 -2.83
CA ILE A 61 -12.90 -11.28 -3.24
C ILE A 61 -13.70 -10.73 -2.05
N LEU A 62 -13.55 -11.33 -0.87
CA LEU A 62 -14.25 -10.91 0.36
C LEU A 62 -13.84 -9.51 0.83
N ASP A 63 -12.59 -9.15 0.55
CA ASP A 63 -12.04 -7.83 0.84
C ASP A 63 -12.55 -6.78 -0.16
N ARG A 64 -12.78 -7.15 -1.43
CA ARG A 64 -13.38 -6.26 -2.44
C ARG A 64 -14.84 -5.91 -2.17
N VAL A 65 -15.63 -6.89 -1.71
CA VAL A 65 -17.08 -6.73 -1.52
C VAL A 65 -17.41 -5.92 -0.27
N GLY A 66 -16.45 -5.71 0.64
CA GLY A 66 -16.61 -5.01 1.92
C GLY A 66 -16.79 -3.49 1.88
N GLY A 67 -17.52 -2.95 0.90
CA GLY A 67 -17.72 -1.51 0.71
C GLY A 67 -18.53 -0.81 1.83
N PRO A 68 -18.51 0.53 1.86
CA PRO A 68 -19.35 1.34 2.74
C PRO A 68 -20.84 1.07 2.44
N GLY A 69 -21.67 0.91 3.48
CA GLY A 69 -23.12 0.66 3.35
C GLY A 69 -23.60 -0.77 3.62
N LEU A 70 -22.70 -1.76 3.76
CA LEU A 70 -23.09 -3.09 4.21
C LEU A 70 -23.39 -3.12 5.73
N PRO A 71 -24.35 -3.95 6.18
CA PRO A 71 -24.60 -4.12 7.61
C PRO A 71 -23.42 -4.80 8.31
N GLU A 72 -23.25 -4.57 9.62
CA GLU A 72 -22.19 -5.22 10.42
C GLU A 72 -22.29 -6.75 10.38
N THR A 73 -23.49 -7.29 10.18
CA THR A 73 -23.77 -8.73 10.04
C THR A 73 -23.39 -9.31 8.68
N ALA A 74 -22.87 -8.50 7.75
CA ALA A 74 -22.41 -8.99 6.45
C ALA A 74 -21.28 -10.02 6.62
N ALA A 75 -21.33 -11.08 5.80
CA ALA A 75 -20.37 -12.18 5.86
C ALA A 75 -18.92 -11.68 5.66
N CYS A 76 -18.70 -10.75 4.72
CA CYS A 76 -17.39 -10.15 4.46
C CYS A 76 -16.79 -9.40 5.65
N ARG A 77 -17.59 -8.98 6.64
CA ARG A 77 -17.11 -8.34 7.88
C ARG A 77 -16.91 -9.34 9.02
N THR A 78 -17.78 -10.33 9.09
CA THR A 78 -17.84 -11.31 10.20
C THR A 78 -16.95 -12.53 10.00
N VAL A 79 -16.62 -12.88 8.76
CA VAL A 79 -15.78 -14.04 8.43
C VAL A 79 -14.33 -13.89 8.91
N PHE A 80 -13.73 -12.70 8.83
CA PHE A 80 -12.34 -12.49 9.24
C PHE A 80 -12.12 -12.71 10.75
N PRO A 81 -12.94 -12.12 11.65
CA PRO A 81 -12.90 -12.46 13.08
C PRO A 81 -13.12 -13.94 13.36
N PHE A 82 -14.05 -14.59 12.65
CA PHE A 82 -14.32 -16.02 12.81
C PHE A 82 -13.10 -16.88 12.42
N LEU A 83 -12.52 -16.66 11.24
CA LEU A 83 -11.35 -17.39 10.76
C LEU A 83 -10.16 -17.20 11.70
N ARG A 84 -9.93 -15.98 12.19
CA ARG A 84 -8.86 -15.71 13.18
C ARG A 84 -9.01 -16.57 14.43
N ARG A 85 -10.24 -16.72 14.92
CA ARG A 85 -10.56 -17.55 16.08
C ARG A 85 -10.30 -19.03 15.79
N VAL A 86 -10.83 -19.54 14.67
CA VAL A 86 -10.64 -20.96 14.28
C VAL A 86 -9.17 -21.29 14.06
N MET A 87 -8.42 -20.42 13.39
CA MET A 87 -6.98 -20.59 13.17
C MET A 87 -6.19 -20.61 14.49
N ALA A 88 -6.63 -19.86 15.51
CA ALA A 88 -5.98 -19.82 16.81
C ALA A 88 -6.36 -21.02 17.71
N GLU A 89 -7.64 -21.43 17.69
CA GLU A 89 -8.19 -22.43 18.62
C GLU A 89 -8.11 -23.86 18.07
N VAL A 90 -8.11 -24.04 16.74
CA VAL A 90 -8.23 -25.36 16.09
C VAL A 90 -6.91 -25.76 15.41
N SER A 91 -5.94 -26.18 16.21
CA SER A 91 -4.59 -26.54 15.73
C SER A 91 -4.54 -27.70 14.73
N ARG A 92 -5.54 -28.59 14.75
CA ARG A 92 -5.65 -29.74 13.81
C ARG A 92 -6.15 -29.31 12.42
N LEU A 93 -6.68 -28.11 12.26
CA LEU A 93 -7.05 -27.58 10.95
C LEU A 93 -5.87 -26.81 10.36
N ALA A 94 -5.66 -26.90 9.06
CA ALA A 94 -4.71 -26.06 8.33
C ALA A 94 -5.44 -25.30 7.23
N PHE A 95 -4.87 -24.15 6.85
CA PHE A 95 -5.45 -23.28 5.84
C PHE A 95 -4.40 -22.88 4.82
N VAL A 96 -4.80 -22.83 3.56
CA VAL A 96 -4.05 -22.23 2.46
C VAL A 96 -4.97 -21.21 1.83
N PHE A 97 -4.62 -19.93 1.94
CA PHE A 97 -5.36 -18.84 1.32
C PHE A 97 -4.61 -18.41 0.08
N VAL A 98 -5.27 -18.48 -1.08
CA VAL A 98 -4.74 -17.97 -2.34
C VAL A 98 -5.36 -16.59 -2.58
N VAL A 99 -4.51 -15.63 -2.92
CA VAL A 99 -4.87 -14.23 -3.06
C VAL A 99 -4.27 -13.72 -4.36
N GLY A 100 -5.10 -13.16 -5.24
CA GLY A 100 -4.67 -12.65 -6.55
C GLY A 100 -4.06 -11.23 -6.49
N ARG A 101 -4.04 -10.61 -5.31
CA ARG A 101 -3.57 -9.24 -5.08
C ARG A 101 -2.34 -9.22 -4.17
N ARG A 102 -1.57 -8.14 -4.20
CA ARG A 102 -0.42 -7.99 -3.31
C ARG A 102 -0.89 -7.73 -1.90
N ALA A 103 -0.08 -8.12 -0.91
CA ALA A 103 -0.38 -7.87 0.49
C ALA A 103 -0.60 -6.38 0.80
N ASP A 104 0.12 -5.49 0.10
CA ASP A 104 -0.02 -4.04 0.24
C ASP A 104 -1.37 -3.50 -0.29
N ASP A 105 -2.00 -4.22 -1.22
CA ASP A 105 -3.28 -3.82 -1.83
C ASP A 105 -4.52 -4.30 -1.02
N LEU A 106 -4.29 -5.01 0.10
CA LEU A 106 -5.33 -5.63 0.92
C LEU A 106 -5.68 -4.78 2.14
N SER A 107 -6.93 -4.84 2.62
CA SER A 107 -7.33 -4.05 3.78
C SER A 107 -6.58 -4.42 5.07
N LEU A 108 -6.59 -3.51 6.04
CA LEU A 108 -6.11 -3.79 7.39
C LEU A 108 -6.79 -5.00 8.04
N ASN A 109 -8.09 -5.19 7.81
CA ASN A 109 -8.81 -6.30 8.40
C ASN A 109 -8.33 -7.64 7.84
N PHE A 110 -8.02 -7.66 6.54
CA PHE A 110 -7.40 -8.79 5.87
C PHE A 110 -6.00 -9.05 6.45
N THR A 111 -5.11 -8.06 6.39
CA THR A 111 -3.71 -8.18 6.84
C THR A 111 -3.60 -8.51 8.33
N ALA A 112 -4.44 -7.94 9.19
CA ALA A 112 -4.49 -8.24 10.63
C ALA A 112 -4.94 -9.68 10.92
N THR A 113 -5.78 -10.27 10.06
CA THR A 113 -6.22 -11.66 10.22
C THR A 113 -5.11 -12.65 9.94
N PHE A 114 -4.21 -12.31 9.02
CA PHE A 114 -3.12 -13.18 8.57
C PHE A 114 -1.74 -12.79 9.11
N LYS A 115 -1.67 -11.87 10.08
CA LYS A 115 -0.40 -11.36 10.64
C LYS A 115 0.56 -12.45 11.13
N THR A 116 0.03 -13.58 11.61
CA THR A 116 0.81 -14.73 12.11
C THR A 116 0.96 -15.85 11.09
N SER A 117 0.43 -15.69 9.88
CA SER A 117 0.45 -16.71 8.83
C SER A 117 1.74 -16.67 8.03
N LEU A 118 2.15 -17.83 7.50
CA LEU A 118 3.25 -17.89 6.55
C LEU A 118 2.78 -17.35 5.19
N ALA A 119 3.33 -16.22 4.77
CA ALA A 119 3.12 -15.69 3.43
C ALA A 119 4.17 -16.27 2.48
N ARG A 120 3.73 -16.83 1.35
CA ARG A 120 4.59 -17.22 0.23
C ARG A 120 4.10 -16.54 -1.02
N GLU A 121 4.95 -15.67 -1.58
CA GLU A 121 4.71 -15.08 -2.88
C GLU A 121 5.00 -16.13 -3.95
N VAL A 122 4.04 -16.37 -4.85
CA VAL A 122 4.21 -17.19 -6.05
C VAL A 122 4.37 -16.25 -7.22
N TRP A 123 5.46 -16.39 -7.97
CA TRP A 123 5.79 -15.51 -9.09
C TRP A 123 6.23 -16.31 -10.32
N VAL A 124 7.11 -15.73 -11.16
CA VAL A 124 7.75 -16.42 -12.29
C VAL A 124 8.58 -17.60 -11.80
N LEU A 125 8.74 -18.60 -12.67
CA LEU A 125 9.60 -19.74 -12.41
C LEU A 125 11.07 -19.28 -12.35
N ASP A 126 11.88 -19.99 -11.57
CA ASP A 126 13.32 -19.93 -11.78
C ASP A 126 13.67 -20.48 -13.18
N ARG A 127 14.88 -20.15 -13.66
CA ARG A 127 15.29 -20.51 -15.02
C ARG A 127 15.25 -22.02 -15.26
N GLU A 128 15.71 -22.84 -14.32
CA GLU A 128 15.76 -24.30 -14.47
C GLU A 128 14.35 -24.88 -14.59
N SER A 129 13.44 -24.44 -13.71
CA SER A 129 12.02 -24.82 -13.76
C SER A 129 11.34 -24.38 -15.05
N ALA A 130 11.64 -23.17 -15.55
CA ALA A 130 11.11 -22.68 -16.82
C ALA A 130 11.62 -23.48 -18.02
N GLU A 131 12.92 -23.82 -18.05
CA GLU A 131 13.50 -24.69 -19.07
C GLU A 131 12.85 -26.08 -19.06
N GLY A 132 12.64 -26.64 -17.86
CA GLY A 132 11.91 -27.90 -17.68
C GLY A 132 10.49 -27.86 -18.25
N LEU A 133 9.76 -26.76 -18.00
CA LEU A 133 8.43 -26.53 -18.54
C LEU A 133 8.42 -26.46 -20.08
N VAL A 134 9.35 -25.72 -20.69
CA VAL A 134 9.47 -25.63 -22.16
C VAL A 134 9.80 -26.99 -22.77
N ARG A 135 10.67 -27.77 -22.11
CA ARG A 135 11.11 -29.10 -22.59
C ARG A 135 10.12 -30.22 -22.30
N GLN A 136 9.01 -29.95 -21.61
CA GLN A 136 8.00 -30.96 -21.28
C GLN A 136 7.40 -31.62 -22.54
N ALA A 137 7.29 -30.89 -23.66
CA ALA A 137 6.82 -31.44 -24.93
C ALA A 137 7.77 -32.51 -25.52
N ALA A 138 9.07 -32.42 -25.22
CA ALA A 138 10.07 -33.41 -25.65
C ALA A 138 9.98 -34.68 -24.81
N ILE A 139 9.73 -34.55 -23.51
CA ILE A 139 9.46 -35.67 -22.59
C ILE A 139 8.23 -36.46 -23.06
N ASN A 140 7.20 -35.75 -23.51
CA ASN A 140 5.98 -36.35 -24.05
C ASN A 140 6.13 -36.88 -25.49
N GLY A 141 7.31 -36.69 -26.12
CA GLY A 141 7.57 -37.15 -27.49
C GLY A 141 6.74 -36.43 -28.56
N THR A 142 6.32 -35.19 -28.30
CA THR A 142 5.45 -34.44 -29.24
C THR A 142 6.19 -33.33 -29.98
N LEU A 143 7.19 -32.70 -29.36
CA LEU A 143 7.93 -31.57 -29.95
C LEU A 143 9.30 -31.46 -29.28
N ARG A 144 10.35 -31.10 -30.03
CA ARG A 144 11.69 -30.85 -29.48
C ARG A 144 12.07 -29.39 -29.65
N PHE A 145 12.48 -28.73 -28.58
CA PHE A 145 13.05 -27.38 -28.64
C PHE A 145 14.58 -27.46 -28.65
N SER A 146 15.20 -26.73 -29.58
CA SER A 146 16.64 -26.41 -29.51
C SER A 146 16.93 -25.48 -28.32
N ASP A 147 18.17 -25.44 -27.84
CA ASP A 147 18.57 -24.56 -26.73
C ASP A 147 18.32 -23.08 -27.06
N ALA A 148 18.61 -22.66 -28.31
CA ALA A 148 18.30 -21.32 -28.78
C ALA A 148 16.79 -21.00 -28.76
N ALA A 149 15.93 -21.99 -28.98
CA ALA A 149 14.48 -21.82 -28.89
C ALA A 149 14.01 -21.71 -27.42
N VAL A 150 14.62 -22.50 -26.52
CA VAL A 150 14.35 -22.42 -25.08
C VAL A 150 14.75 -21.05 -24.53
N ASP A 151 15.98 -20.61 -24.82
CA ASP A 151 16.46 -19.27 -24.45
C ASP A 151 15.55 -18.18 -25.01
N ARG A 152 15.05 -18.38 -26.23
CA ARG A 152 14.13 -17.43 -26.87
C ARG A 152 12.79 -17.33 -26.14
N VAL A 153 12.17 -18.47 -25.81
CA VAL A 153 10.92 -18.49 -25.05
C VAL A 153 11.11 -17.81 -23.69
N ILE A 154 12.21 -18.09 -23.00
CA ILE A 154 12.52 -17.49 -21.70
C ILE A 154 12.70 -15.98 -21.83
N SER A 155 13.46 -15.50 -22.82
CA SER A 155 13.69 -14.06 -23.01
C SER A 155 12.41 -13.30 -23.35
N LEU A 156 11.44 -13.95 -23.98
CA LEU A 156 10.15 -13.35 -24.35
C LEU A 156 9.16 -13.30 -23.18
N THR A 157 9.22 -14.30 -22.30
CA THR A 157 8.19 -14.55 -21.26
C THR A 157 8.66 -14.23 -19.85
N ASN A 158 9.97 -14.02 -19.66
CA ASN A 158 10.64 -13.87 -18.36
C ASN A 158 10.27 -14.98 -17.37
N CYS A 159 10.27 -16.23 -17.85
CA CYS A 159 9.88 -17.41 -17.07
C CYS A 159 8.46 -17.37 -16.48
N HIS A 160 7.57 -16.49 -16.96
CA HIS A 160 6.20 -16.41 -16.47
C HIS A 160 5.40 -17.66 -16.87
N PRO A 161 4.94 -18.51 -15.92
CA PRO A 161 4.44 -19.84 -16.23
C PRO A 161 3.35 -19.86 -17.32
N TYR A 162 2.33 -19.00 -17.17
CA TYR A 162 1.25 -18.89 -18.15
C TYR A 162 1.74 -18.44 -19.53
N LEU A 163 2.57 -17.39 -19.62
CA LEU A 163 3.06 -16.87 -20.90
C LEU A 163 4.04 -17.85 -21.56
N THR A 164 4.86 -18.53 -20.77
CA THR A 164 5.74 -19.63 -21.22
C THR A 164 4.90 -20.76 -21.83
N GLN A 165 3.89 -21.25 -21.11
CA GLN A 165 2.98 -22.28 -21.62
C GLN A 165 2.24 -21.84 -22.88
N LEU A 166 1.71 -20.61 -22.88
CA LEU A 166 0.99 -20.05 -24.01
C LEU A 166 1.86 -19.99 -25.27
N LEU A 167 3.08 -19.47 -25.15
CA LEU A 167 4.00 -19.39 -26.29
C LEU A 167 4.38 -20.79 -26.77
N CYS A 168 4.72 -21.71 -25.86
CA CYS A 168 5.00 -23.11 -26.19
C CYS A 168 3.81 -23.78 -26.90
N GLN A 169 2.58 -23.55 -26.43
CA GLN A 169 1.37 -24.09 -27.04
C GLN A 169 1.19 -23.57 -28.46
N ARG A 170 1.35 -22.25 -28.69
CA ARG A 170 1.23 -21.69 -30.04
C ARG A 170 2.33 -22.17 -30.98
N THR A 171 3.56 -22.30 -30.49
CA THR A 171 4.64 -22.92 -31.25
C THR A 171 4.33 -24.38 -31.59
N TRP A 172 3.76 -25.13 -30.65
CA TRP A 172 3.35 -26.52 -30.86
C TRP A 172 2.25 -26.66 -31.91
N GLU A 173 1.18 -25.87 -31.80
CA GLU A 173 0.05 -25.88 -32.75
C GLU A 173 0.50 -25.56 -34.18
N ARG A 174 1.42 -24.60 -34.33
CA ARG A 174 2.02 -24.26 -35.62
C ARG A 174 2.86 -25.40 -36.18
N ALA A 175 3.73 -25.99 -35.36
CA ALA A 175 4.57 -27.12 -35.78
C ALA A 175 3.74 -28.36 -36.17
N HIS A 176 2.55 -28.53 -35.58
CA HIS A 176 1.65 -29.65 -35.86
C HIS A 176 0.61 -29.40 -36.96
N ARG A 177 0.55 -28.19 -37.53
CA ARG A 177 -0.47 -27.80 -38.52
C ARG A 177 -0.55 -28.74 -39.73
N HIS A 178 0.58 -29.33 -40.11
CA HIS A 178 0.68 -30.24 -41.25
C HIS A 178 0.74 -31.73 -40.87
N GLY A 179 0.51 -32.08 -39.60
CA GLY A 179 0.52 -33.47 -39.13
C GLY A 179 1.89 -34.15 -39.33
N PRO A 180 2.96 -33.66 -38.68
CA PRO A 180 4.29 -34.23 -38.84
C PRO A 180 4.32 -35.69 -38.37
N THR A 181 5.03 -36.56 -39.09
CA THR A 181 5.17 -37.98 -38.75
C THR A 181 6.17 -38.24 -37.63
N GLU A 182 7.06 -37.28 -37.35
CA GLU A 182 8.03 -37.32 -36.27
C GLU A 182 7.97 -36.02 -35.45
N PRO A 183 8.42 -36.04 -34.17
CA PRO A 183 8.43 -34.84 -33.33
C PRO A 183 9.30 -33.73 -33.96
N PRO A 184 8.70 -32.59 -34.33
CA PRO A 184 9.41 -31.50 -34.98
C PRO A 184 10.53 -30.95 -34.09
N LEU A 185 11.63 -30.50 -34.71
CA LEU A 185 12.64 -29.70 -34.03
C LEU A 185 12.34 -28.22 -34.27
N VAL A 186 12.17 -27.48 -33.18
CA VAL A 186 11.83 -26.05 -33.16
C VAL A 186 13.07 -25.24 -32.83
N GLY A 187 13.39 -24.30 -33.72
CA GLY A 187 14.41 -23.29 -33.58
C GLY A 187 13.87 -21.97 -33.04
N ARG A 188 14.74 -20.97 -32.97
CA ARG A 188 14.38 -19.60 -32.58
C ARG A 188 13.33 -19.00 -33.52
N GLN A 189 13.45 -19.26 -34.82
CA GLN A 189 12.57 -18.69 -35.83
C GLN A 189 11.11 -19.15 -35.64
N GLU A 190 10.89 -20.45 -35.41
CA GLU A 190 9.55 -20.99 -35.21
C GLU A 190 8.88 -20.46 -33.94
N VAL A 191 9.67 -20.14 -32.90
CA VAL A 191 9.19 -19.43 -31.71
C VAL A 191 8.78 -18.00 -32.07
N ASP A 192 9.64 -17.27 -32.79
CA ASP A 192 9.34 -15.89 -33.22
C ASP A 192 8.08 -15.81 -34.11
N GLU A 193 7.87 -16.80 -34.97
CA GLU A 193 6.68 -16.91 -35.81
C GLU A 193 5.38 -17.18 -35.03
N ALA A 194 5.48 -17.78 -33.84
CA ALA A 194 4.34 -18.03 -32.96
C ALA A 194 3.93 -16.81 -32.12
N LEU A 195 4.74 -15.74 -32.12
CA LEU A 195 4.55 -14.58 -31.25
C LEU A 195 3.24 -13.84 -31.50
N HIS A 196 2.85 -13.68 -32.77
CA HIS A 196 1.60 -13.01 -33.11
C HIS A 196 0.40 -13.77 -32.54
N ASP A 197 0.34 -15.08 -32.81
CA ASP A 197 -0.72 -15.97 -32.33
C ASP A 197 -0.75 -16.01 -30.79
N ALA A 198 0.41 -15.96 -30.14
CA ALA A 198 0.52 -15.91 -28.68
C ALA A 198 0.03 -14.58 -28.08
N LEU A 199 0.35 -13.44 -28.70
CA LEU A 199 -0.13 -12.13 -28.24
C LEU A 199 -1.66 -12.02 -28.35
N GLU A 200 -2.25 -12.56 -29.42
CA GLU A 200 -3.71 -12.56 -29.61
C GLU A 200 -4.40 -13.51 -28.64
N ALA A 201 -3.91 -14.74 -28.51
CA ALA A 201 -4.46 -15.69 -27.56
C ALA A 201 -4.29 -15.28 -26.09
N GLY A 202 -3.21 -14.55 -25.78
CA GLY A 202 -2.87 -14.07 -24.44
C GLY A 202 -3.51 -12.74 -24.06
N GLU A 203 -4.29 -12.13 -24.95
CA GLU A 203 -4.76 -10.76 -24.78
C GLU A 203 -5.47 -10.54 -23.44
N GLN A 204 -6.33 -11.46 -23.00
CA GLN A 204 -7.06 -11.31 -21.73
C GLN A 204 -6.12 -11.23 -20.52
N ALA A 205 -5.05 -12.02 -20.50
CA ALA A 205 -4.07 -11.99 -19.41
C ALA A 205 -3.27 -10.69 -19.42
N LEU A 206 -2.93 -10.18 -20.61
CA LEU A 206 -2.20 -8.91 -20.78
C LEU A 206 -3.08 -7.70 -20.45
N VAL A 207 -4.38 -7.75 -20.80
CA VAL A 207 -5.39 -6.78 -20.38
C VAL A 207 -5.57 -6.78 -18.86
N TRP A 208 -5.56 -7.96 -18.23
CA TRP A 208 -5.62 -8.04 -16.77
C TRP A 208 -4.40 -7.37 -16.11
N LEU A 209 -3.19 -7.66 -16.61
CA LEU A 209 -1.97 -7.01 -16.13
C LEU A 209 -2.03 -5.49 -16.31
N TRP A 210 -2.45 -5.03 -17.49
CA TRP A 210 -2.66 -3.61 -17.80
C TRP A 210 -3.66 -2.93 -16.87
N ASN A 211 -4.79 -3.59 -16.62
CA ASN A 211 -5.84 -3.06 -15.77
C ASN A 211 -5.41 -2.97 -14.30
N GLY A 212 -4.47 -3.82 -13.88
CA GLY A 212 -3.81 -3.74 -12.58
C GLY A 212 -2.84 -2.56 -12.42
N LEU A 213 -2.46 -1.88 -13.53
CA LEU A 213 -1.59 -0.72 -13.49
C LEU A 213 -2.36 0.57 -13.17
N THR A 214 -1.66 1.44 -12.47
CA THR A 214 -1.96 2.86 -12.26
C THR A 214 -1.95 3.65 -13.57
N PRO A 215 -2.74 4.71 -13.77
CA PRO A 215 -2.62 5.58 -14.93
C PRO A 215 -1.22 6.18 -15.10
N GLY A 216 -0.57 6.59 -14.00
CA GLY A 216 0.83 7.01 -14.05
C GLY A 216 1.76 5.88 -14.53
N GLU A 217 1.54 4.66 -14.03
CA GLU A 217 2.24 3.46 -14.50
C GLU A 217 1.95 3.15 -15.98
N ARG A 218 0.69 3.28 -16.43
CA ARG A 218 0.24 3.06 -17.83
C ARG A 218 0.89 4.06 -18.77
N ILE A 219 0.89 5.34 -18.42
CA ILE A 219 1.58 6.40 -19.17
C ILE A 219 3.06 6.05 -19.30
N TYR A 220 3.70 5.70 -18.18
CA TYR A 220 5.11 5.38 -18.15
C TYR A 220 5.45 4.16 -19.03
N VAL A 221 4.74 3.03 -18.86
CA VAL A 221 5.01 1.82 -19.67
C VAL A 221 4.68 2.03 -21.14
N SER A 222 3.65 2.82 -21.49
CA SER A 222 3.35 3.14 -22.89
C SER A 222 4.44 3.99 -23.52
N GLY A 223 4.91 5.05 -22.83
CA GLY A 223 6.02 5.87 -23.29
C GLY A 223 7.33 5.07 -23.44
N LEU A 224 7.63 4.22 -22.45
CA LEU A 224 8.79 3.34 -22.52
C LEU A 224 8.67 2.36 -23.70
N ALA A 225 7.53 1.67 -23.87
CA ALA A 225 7.35 0.67 -24.92
C ALA A 225 7.44 1.23 -26.36
N GLU A 226 7.10 2.51 -26.55
CA GLU A 226 7.30 3.22 -27.81
C GLU A 226 8.77 3.54 -28.07
N THR A 227 9.52 3.85 -27.02
CA THR A 227 10.90 4.33 -27.10
C THR A 227 11.91 3.19 -27.20
N VAL A 228 11.74 2.14 -26.39
CA VAL A 228 12.69 1.02 -26.32
C VAL A 228 12.24 -0.18 -27.13
N GLY A 229 13.19 -0.77 -27.84
CA GLY A 229 13.09 -2.07 -28.47
C GLY A 229 13.26 -3.23 -27.47
N GLU A 230 13.28 -4.44 -28.00
CA GLU A 230 13.51 -5.64 -27.19
C GLU A 230 14.87 -5.57 -26.48
N GLY A 231 14.87 -5.81 -25.16
CA GLY A 231 16.08 -5.84 -24.32
C GLY A 231 16.76 -4.49 -24.10
N GLN A 232 16.27 -3.42 -24.73
CA GLN A 232 16.78 -2.07 -24.52
C GLN A 232 16.23 -1.48 -23.21
N SER A 233 17.06 -0.65 -22.58
CA SER A 233 16.75 0.08 -21.35
C SER A 233 16.75 1.58 -21.63
N LEU A 234 16.18 2.34 -20.69
CA LEU A 234 16.16 3.79 -20.72
C LEU A 234 16.21 4.37 -19.30
N SER A 235 16.85 5.52 -19.13
CA SER A 235 16.82 6.24 -17.86
C SER A 235 15.45 6.88 -17.61
N ASP A 236 15.13 7.18 -16.35
CA ASP A 236 13.90 7.89 -16.00
C ASP A 236 13.80 9.26 -16.67
N ASP A 237 14.92 9.99 -16.74
CA ASP A 237 14.98 11.32 -17.33
C ASP A 237 14.65 11.28 -18.82
N ASP A 238 15.13 10.27 -19.55
CA ASP A 238 14.85 10.09 -20.97
C ASP A 238 13.37 9.74 -21.22
N VAL A 239 12.76 8.87 -20.38
CA VAL A 239 11.32 8.58 -20.49
C VAL A 239 10.52 9.86 -20.24
N ILE A 240 10.89 10.65 -19.24
CA ILE A 240 10.27 11.94 -18.91
C ILE A 240 10.43 12.95 -20.06
N GLU A 241 11.56 12.93 -20.76
CA GLU A 241 11.77 13.72 -21.98
C GLU A 241 10.82 13.31 -23.09
N VAL A 242 10.71 12.00 -23.37
CA VAL A 242 9.73 11.49 -24.35
C VAL A 242 8.31 11.91 -23.99
N LEU A 243 7.89 11.74 -22.73
CA LEU A 243 6.56 12.13 -22.29
C LEU A 243 6.28 13.65 -22.45
N ALA A 244 7.30 14.50 -22.28
CA ALA A 244 7.16 15.93 -22.53
C ALA A 244 6.82 16.24 -24.00
N THR A 245 7.33 15.46 -24.95
CA THR A 245 7.01 15.66 -26.38
C THR A 245 5.53 15.41 -26.69
N TYR A 246 4.87 14.54 -25.91
CA TYR A 246 3.44 14.23 -26.07
C TYR A 246 2.53 15.22 -25.33
N ALA A 247 2.89 15.63 -24.11
CA ALA A 247 2.29 16.76 -23.38
C ALA A 247 2.99 16.99 -22.04
N ALA A 248 3.18 18.27 -21.67
CA ALA A 248 3.65 18.64 -20.33
C ALA A 248 2.73 18.11 -19.19
N ARG A 249 1.43 17.90 -19.47
CA ARG A 249 0.47 17.35 -18.51
C ARG A 249 0.72 15.88 -18.14
N LEU A 250 1.41 15.12 -18.99
CA LEU A 250 1.79 13.73 -18.68
C LEU A 250 2.96 13.65 -17.69
N ARG A 251 3.63 14.77 -17.38
CA ARG A 251 4.62 14.85 -16.28
C ARG A 251 3.92 15.10 -14.96
N THR A 252 3.22 14.08 -14.48
CA THR A 252 2.62 14.09 -13.14
C THR A 252 3.57 13.43 -12.14
N ARG A 253 3.38 13.76 -10.85
CA ARG A 253 4.10 13.08 -9.77
C ARG A 253 3.85 11.56 -9.77
N GLU A 254 2.66 11.13 -10.20
CA GLU A 254 2.30 9.72 -10.34
C GLU A 254 3.19 9.00 -11.36
N VAL A 255 3.55 9.68 -12.45
CA VAL A 255 4.48 9.16 -13.46
C VAL A 255 5.92 9.13 -12.95
N GLU A 256 6.35 10.15 -12.20
CA GLU A 256 7.69 10.20 -11.61
C GLU A 256 7.95 9.04 -10.62
N VAL A 257 6.93 8.59 -9.89
CA VAL A 257 7.04 7.46 -8.96
C VAL A 257 6.76 6.09 -9.59
N ALA A 258 6.19 6.07 -10.81
CA ALA A 258 5.81 4.85 -11.52
C ALA A 258 6.94 3.83 -11.70
N PRO A 259 8.18 4.19 -12.11
CA PRO A 259 9.24 3.20 -12.35
C PRO A 259 9.51 2.33 -11.12
N ARG A 260 9.55 2.95 -9.93
CA ARG A 260 9.77 2.23 -8.66
C ARG A 260 8.66 1.22 -8.38
N GLN A 261 7.41 1.60 -8.62
CA GLN A 261 6.26 0.71 -8.41
C GLN A 261 6.24 -0.42 -9.45
N LEU A 262 6.56 -0.12 -10.71
CA LEU A 262 6.65 -1.09 -11.79
C LEU A 262 7.76 -2.11 -11.58
N VAL A 263 8.91 -1.69 -11.06
CA VAL A 263 10.00 -2.60 -10.63
C VAL A 263 9.55 -3.46 -9.45
N LYS A 264 8.90 -2.86 -8.46
CA LYS A 264 8.31 -3.61 -7.34
C LYS A 264 7.29 -4.63 -7.83
N ARG A 265 6.52 -4.33 -8.88
CA ARG A 265 5.57 -5.21 -9.57
C ARG A 265 6.25 -6.19 -10.54
N ARG A 266 7.57 -6.07 -10.76
CA ARG A 266 8.37 -6.84 -11.71
C ARG A 266 7.83 -6.79 -13.15
N VAL A 267 7.15 -5.69 -13.47
CA VAL A 267 6.82 -5.35 -14.87
C VAL A 267 8.06 -4.81 -15.56
N LEU A 268 8.89 -4.07 -14.80
CA LEU A 268 10.19 -3.57 -15.21
C LEU A 268 11.31 -4.20 -14.37
N GLU A 269 12.50 -4.20 -14.92
CA GLU A 269 13.76 -4.52 -14.25
C GLU A 269 14.70 -3.32 -14.33
N VAL A 270 15.56 -3.18 -13.31
CA VAL A 270 16.61 -2.17 -13.27
C VAL A 270 17.92 -2.81 -13.77
N THR A 271 18.59 -2.16 -14.70
CA THR A 271 19.91 -2.58 -15.21
C THR A 271 21.02 -2.23 -14.21
N GLU A 272 22.24 -2.71 -14.47
CA GLU A 272 23.41 -2.34 -13.65
C GLU A 272 23.69 -0.83 -13.67
N GLU A 273 23.29 -0.15 -14.74
CA GLU A 273 23.44 1.30 -14.94
C GLU A 273 22.29 2.11 -14.31
N GLY A 274 21.32 1.46 -13.68
CA GLY A 274 20.18 2.12 -13.04
C GLY A 274 19.04 2.47 -13.99
N GLU A 275 19.10 2.00 -15.24
CA GLU A 275 18.05 2.21 -16.25
C GLU A 275 16.95 1.15 -16.14
N HIS A 276 15.79 1.44 -16.72
CA HIS A 276 14.65 0.53 -16.69
C HIS A 276 14.44 -0.14 -18.05
N ARG A 277 14.13 -1.44 -18.01
CA ARG A 277 13.66 -2.20 -19.18
C ARG A 277 12.47 -3.06 -18.82
N PHE A 278 11.72 -3.48 -19.83
CA PHE A 278 10.64 -4.44 -19.62
C PHE A 278 11.19 -5.78 -19.15
N ALA A 279 10.62 -6.28 -18.05
CA ALA A 279 10.88 -7.61 -17.56
C ALA A 279 10.30 -8.64 -18.54
N VAL A 280 9.03 -8.43 -18.95
CA VAL A 280 8.30 -9.33 -19.87
C VAL A 280 8.18 -8.69 -21.25
N GLU A 281 8.95 -9.18 -22.21
CA GLU A 281 8.98 -8.67 -23.58
C GLU A 281 7.64 -8.84 -24.33
N LEU A 282 6.90 -9.92 -24.09
CA LEU A 282 5.54 -10.07 -24.63
C LEU A 282 4.61 -8.93 -24.19
N PHE A 283 4.73 -8.49 -22.93
CA PHE A 283 3.92 -7.39 -22.42
C PHE A 283 4.30 -6.06 -23.09
N ARG A 284 5.60 -5.78 -23.27
CA ARG A 284 6.07 -4.60 -24.03
C ARG A 284 5.47 -4.55 -25.43
N ARG A 285 5.54 -5.67 -26.16
CA ARG A 285 5.01 -5.77 -27.54
C ARG A 285 3.50 -5.55 -27.59
N TRP A 286 2.77 -6.10 -26.61
CA TRP A 286 1.33 -5.87 -26.49
C TRP A 286 1.01 -4.42 -26.17
N VAL A 287 1.69 -3.79 -25.20
CA VAL A 287 1.48 -2.37 -24.85
C VAL A 287 1.72 -1.49 -26.08
N ARG A 288 2.83 -1.69 -26.79
CA ARG A 288 3.15 -0.92 -28.00
C ARG A 288 2.10 -1.08 -29.11
N ARG A 289 1.50 -2.26 -29.27
CA ARG A 289 0.48 -2.54 -30.31
C ARG A 289 -0.90 -2.04 -29.91
N SER A 290 -1.30 -2.25 -28.66
CA SER A 290 -2.69 -2.15 -28.20
C SER A 290 -2.95 -0.97 -27.29
N ARG A 291 -1.90 -0.37 -26.70
CA ARG A 291 -1.96 0.75 -25.75
C ARG A 291 -0.88 1.80 -26.05
N PRO A 292 -0.85 2.37 -27.27
CA PRO A 292 0.08 3.45 -27.58
C PRO A 292 -0.15 4.64 -26.65
N LEU A 293 0.91 5.40 -26.39
CA LEU A 293 0.89 6.53 -25.46
C LEU A 293 -0.14 7.58 -25.85
N SER A 294 -0.37 7.80 -27.15
CA SER A 294 -1.40 8.70 -27.66
C SER A 294 -2.81 8.29 -27.21
N GLN A 295 -3.15 7.00 -27.30
CA GLN A 295 -4.45 6.49 -26.87
C GLN A 295 -4.60 6.59 -25.35
N VAL A 296 -3.55 6.22 -24.60
CA VAL A 296 -3.58 6.29 -23.13
C VAL A 296 -3.74 7.73 -22.65
N LYS A 297 -3.09 8.67 -23.34
CA LYS A 297 -3.27 10.10 -23.13
C LYS A 297 -4.72 10.51 -23.39
N ASP A 298 -5.30 10.15 -24.53
CA ASP A 298 -6.69 10.53 -24.86
C ASP A 298 -7.71 9.97 -23.85
N GLU A 299 -7.50 8.73 -23.38
CA GLU A 299 -8.31 8.11 -22.33
C GLU A 299 -8.20 8.89 -21.00
N LEU A 300 -6.99 9.28 -20.62
CA LEU A 300 -6.76 10.07 -19.41
C LEU A 300 -7.31 11.50 -19.54
N ASP A 301 -7.09 12.15 -20.68
CA ASP A 301 -7.58 13.50 -20.98
C ASP A 301 -9.12 13.56 -21.02
N GLN A 302 -9.84 12.44 -21.19
CA GLN A 302 -11.31 12.42 -21.07
C GLN A 302 -11.78 12.22 -19.63
N VAL A 303 -11.05 11.42 -18.86
CA VAL A 303 -11.39 11.08 -17.48
C VAL A 303 -10.97 12.17 -16.49
N GLU A 304 -9.79 12.76 -16.69
CA GLU A 304 -9.21 13.78 -15.81
C GLU A 304 -10.04 15.08 -15.77
N PRO A 305 -10.60 15.65 -16.87
CA PRO A 305 -11.36 16.90 -16.79
C PRO A 305 -12.62 16.78 -15.95
N VAL A 306 -13.32 15.64 -16.06
CA VAL A 306 -14.52 15.38 -15.24
C VAL A 306 -14.12 15.23 -13.78
N ALA A 307 -13.08 14.45 -13.51
CA ALA A 307 -12.60 14.22 -12.15
C ALA A 307 -12.04 15.50 -11.50
N GLU A 308 -11.25 16.29 -12.22
CA GLU A 308 -10.69 17.57 -11.79
C GLU A 308 -11.81 18.59 -11.55
N GLN A 309 -12.84 18.63 -12.40
CA GLN A 309 -14.00 19.50 -12.19
C GLN A 309 -14.78 19.12 -10.92
N LEU A 310 -15.02 17.83 -10.70
CA LEU A 310 -15.68 17.32 -9.49
C LEU A 310 -14.82 17.58 -8.24
N TYR A 311 -13.51 17.38 -8.34
CA TYR A 311 -12.55 17.71 -7.30
C TYR A 311 -12.60 19.20 -6.94
N GLU A 312 -12.54 20.11 -7.92
CA GLU A 312 -12.61 21.56 -7.66
C GLU A 312 -13.93 21.99 -7.01
N LEU A 313 -15.05 21.36 -7.37
CA LEU A 313 -16.32 21.54 -6.65
C LEU A 313 -16.20 21.06 -5.20
N GLY A 314 -15.66 19.86 -4.97
CA GLY A 314 -15.43 19.31 -3.64
C GLY A 314 -14.55 20.23 -2.78
N ARG A 315 -13.48 20.80 -3.34
CA ARG A 315 -12.62 21.77 -2.66
C ARG A 315 -13.34 23.06 -2.28
N GLU A 316 -14.24 23.56 -3.13
CA GLU A 316 -15.03 24.76 -2.82
C GLU A 316 -15.94 24.49 -1.60
N TYR A 317 -16.59 23.33 -1.56
CA TYR A 317 -17.36 22.90 -0.39
C TYR A 317 -16.50 22.67 0.85
N PHE A 318 -15.32 22.07 0.69
CA PHE A 318 -14.34 21.87 1.76
C PHE A 318 -13.89 23.21 2.36
N ARG A 319 -13.56 24.21 1.53
CA ARG A 319 -13.20 25.57 1.98
C ARG A 319 -14.32 26.24 2.78
N ARG A 320 -15.58 25.93 2.46
CA ARG A 320 -16.77 26.41 3.18
C ARG A 320 -17.10 25.59 4.44
N ARG A 321 -16.26 24.61 4.80
CA ARG A 321 -16.48 23.66 5.91
C ARG A 321 -17.77 22.84 5.78
N GLN A 322 -18.24 22.64 4.55
CA GLN A 322 -19.39 21.78 4.25
C GLN A 322 -18.89 20.38 3.92
N TRP A 323 -18.46 19.67 4.96
CA TRP A 323 -17.68 18.44 4.84
C TRP A 323 -18.46 17.32 4.14
N GLU A 324 -19.76 17.17 4.41
CA GLU A 324 -20.61 16.15 3.79
C GLU A 324 -20.76 16.36 2.28
N ASN A 325 -20.91 17.63 1.86
CA ASN A 325 -20.94 17.97 0.43
C ASN A 325 -19.58 17.74 -0.22
N ALA A 326 -18.49 18.10 0.47
CA ALA A 326 -17.13 17.86 0.00
C ALA A 326 -16.85 16.36 -0.18
N LEU A 327 -17.23 15.53 0.80
CA LEU A 327 -17.13 14.06 0.72
C LEU A 327 -17.80 13.52 -0.53
N ARG A 328 -19.04 13.96 -0.83
CA ARG A 328 -19.77 13.51 -2.01
C ARG A 328 -18.98 13.82 -3.28
N TYR A 329 -18.59 15.08 -3.50
CA TYR A 329 -17.89 15.46 -4.72
C TYR A 329 -16.49 14.83 -4.83
N PHE A 330 -15.79 14.61 -3.72
CA PHE A 330 -14.53 13.85 -3.76
C PHE A 330 -14.74 12.37 -4.06
N ARG A 331 -15.81 11.75 -3.55
CA ARG A 331 -16.19 10.38 -3.95
C ARG A 331 -16.54 10.32 -5.43
N ASP A 332 -17.35 11.24 -5.93
CA ASP A 332 -17.71 11.32 -7.36
C ASP A 332 -16.45 11.53 -8.23
N ALA A 333 -15.51 12.38 -7.79
CA ALA A 333 -14.23 12.58 -8.47
C ALA A 333 -13.38 11.28 -8.50
N LEU A 334 -13.43 10.48 -7.43
CA LEU A 334 -12.74 9.19 -7.34
C LEU A 334 -13.48 8.05 -8.05
N GLU A 335 -14.79 8.16 -8.25
CA GLU A 335 -15.53 7.28 -9.15
C GLU A 335 -15.13 7.55 -10.60
N ALA A 336 -14.99 8.82 -10.98
CA ALA A 336 -14.51 9.22 -12.30
C ALA A 336 -13.04 8.84 -12.50
N TYR A 337 -12.16 9.19 -11.56
CA TYR A 337 -10.73 8.88 -11.60
C TYR A 337 -10.26 8.31 -10.25
N PRO A 338 -10.24 6.96 -10.10
CA PRO A 338 -9.87 6.31 -8.84
C PRO A 338 -8.46 6.58 -8.33
N GLN A 339 -7.60 7.17 -9.15
CA GLN A 339 -6.22 7.48 -8.79
C GLN A 339 -5.98 8.97 -8.57
N HIS A 340 -7.04 9.77 -8.51
CA HIS A 340 -6.92 11.19 -8.25
C HIS A 340 -6.32 11.45 -6.86
N PHE A 341 -4.99 11.66 -6.80
CA PHE A 341 -4.28 11.85 -5.54
C PHE A 341 -4.93 12.93 -4.66
N ARG A 342 -5.17 14.11 -5.23
CA ARG A 342 -5.76 15.25 -4.48
C ARG A 342 -7.17 14.96 -3.98
N ALA A 343 -8.07 14.44 -4.82
CA ALA A 343 -9.42 14.11 -4.38
C ALA A 343 -9.40 13.08 -3.25
N ARG A 344 -8.49 12.09 -3.29
CA ARG A 344 -8.33 11.09 -2.23
C ARG A 344 -7.74 11.66 -0.94
N LEU A 345 -6.73 12.53 -1.05
CA LEU A 345 -6.17 13.25 0.10
C LEU A 345 -7.25 14.07 0.81
N TYR A 346 -7.98 14.91 0.05
CA TYR A 346 -9.02 15.77 0.61
C TYR A 346 -10.27 15.00 1.06
N LEU A 347 -10.57 13.84 0.48
CA LEU A 347 -11.57 12.91 1.00
C LEU A 347 -11.16 12.45 2.41
N GLY A 348 -9.92 11.97 2.56
CA GLY A 348 -9.36 11.57 3.84
C GLY A 348 -9.39 12.68 4.89
N GLU A 349 -9.03 13.91 4.51
CA GLU A 349 -9.12 15.07 5.40
C GLU A 349 -10.56 15.42 5.79
N ALA A 350 -11.51 15.37 4.85
CA ALA A 350 -12.92 15.64 5.14
C ALA A 350 -13.52 14.59 6.06
N LEU A 351 -13.11 13.32 5.94
CA LEU A 351 -13.51 12.23 6.84
C LEU A 351 -13.00 12.48 8.28
N LEU A 352 -11.79 13.01 8.45
CA LEU A 352 -11.28 13.39 9.78
C LEU A 352 -12.10 14.50 10.43
N GLU A 353 -12.43 15.55 9.68
CA GLU A 353 -13.27 16.66 10.21
C GLU A 353 -14.67 16.19 10.62
N LEU A 354 -15.16 15.09 10.05
CA LEU A 354 -16.43 14.45 10.40
C LEU A 354 -16.29 13.39 11.52
N GLY A 355 -15.08 13.16 12.04
CA GLY A 355 -14.81 12.15 13.06
C GLY A 355 -14.86 10.71 12.55
N GLN A 356 -14.85 10.49 11.23
CA GLN A 356 -14.84 9.17 10.59
C GLN A 356 -13.40 8.68 10.42
N VAL A 357 -12.71 8.49 11.56
CA VAL A 357 -11.26 8.37 11.63
C VAL A 357 -10.73 7.10 10.96
N GLU A 358 -11.41 5.96 11.11
CA GLU A 358 -10.99 4.70 10.51
C GLU A 358 -11.05 4.74 8.97
N GLU A 359 -12.11 5.33 8.41
CA GLU A 359 -12.25 5.52 6.96
C GLU A 359 -11.21 6.51 6.45
N ALA A 360 -10.95 7.59 7.19
CA ALA A 360 -9.94 8.57 6.84
C ALA A 360 -8.54 7.93 6.74
N VAL A 361 -8.16 7.12 7.73
CA VAL A 361 -6.88 6.40 7.72
C VAL A 361 -6.77 5.50 6.49
N ALA A 362 -7.84 4.81 6.10
CA ALA A 362 -7.84 3.94 4.92
C ALA A 362 -7.59 4.73 3.63
N GLU A 363 -8.31 5.83 3.42
CA GLU A 363 -8.14 6.66 2.22
C GLU A 363 -6.78 7.37 2.19
N LEU A 364 -6.27 7.81 3.35
CA LEU A 364 -4.98 8.48 3.44
C LEU A 364 -3.79 7.53 3.25
N ARG A 365 -3.94 6.23 3.56
CA ARG A 365 -2.93 5.22 3.18
C ARG A 365 -2.88 5.02 1.67
N ARG A 366 -4.04 4.92 1.03
CA ARG A 366 -4.13 4.86 -0.44
C ARG A 366 -3.58 6.12 -1.09
N ALA A 367 -3.82 7.30 -0.50
CA ALA A 367 -3.20 8.55 -0.96
C ALA A 367 -1.67 8.52 -0.78
N HIS A 368 -1.16 7.91 0.30
CA HIS A 368 0.27 7.75 0.56
C HIS A 368 0.96 6.75 -0.38
N GLU A 369 0.24 5.74 -0.87
CA GLU A 369 0.73 4.84 -1.93
C GLU A 369 0.93 5.60 -3.26
N LEU A 370 0.03 6.53 -3.58
CA LEU A 370 0.13 7.39 -4.76
C LEU A 370 1.21 8.46 -4.61
N ASP A 371 1.28 9.09 -3.44
CA ASP A 371 2.26 10.13 -3.13
C ASP A 371 2.62 10.12 -1.64
N GLN A 372 3.81 9.56 -1.37
CA GLN A 372 4.31 9.37 -0.02
C GLN A 372 4.48 10.68 0.75
N GLU A 373 5.13 11.70 0.17
CA GLU A 373 5.39 12.96 0.88
C GLU A 373 4.16 13.86 0.92
N GLY A 374 3.30 13.80 -0.09
CA GLY A 374 2.06 14.58 -0.15
C GLY A 374 1.03 14.16 0.89
N ALA A 375 0.89 12.85 1.17
CA ALA A 375 -0.05 12.34 2.16
C ALA A 375 0.57 12.02 3.54
N LYS A 376 1.89 12.14 3.69
CA LYS A 376 2.64 11.78 4.92
C LYS A 376 2.04 12.36 6.19
N PHE A 377 1.77 13.66 6.15
CA PHE A 377 1.33 14.40 7.33
C PHE A 377 -0.14 14.11 7.66
N ALA A 378 -1.02 14.10 6.65
CA ALA A 378 -2.42 13.79 6.82
C ALA A 378 -2.62 12.36 7.36
N LEU A 379 -1.87 11.38 6.82
CA LEU A 379 -1.88 10.01 7.31
C LEU A 379 -1.36 9.90 8.75
N ALA A 380 -0.26 10.60 9.09
CA ALA A 380 0.26 10.61 10.45
C ALA A 380 -0.77 11.17 11.45
N ARG A 381 -1.48 12.26 11.07
CA ARG A 381 -2.57 12.84 11.87
C ARG A 381 -3.71 11.84 12.06
N ALA A 382 -4.18 11.23 10.98
CA ALA A 382 -5.27 10.25 11.02
C ALA A 382 -4.94 9.03 11.90
N VAL A 383 -3.71 8.52 11.78
CA VAL A 383 -3.25 7.37 12.58
C VAL A 383 -3.09 7.73 14.06
N ALA A 384 -2.63 8.95 14.37
CA ALA A 384 -2.58 9.43 15.74
C ALA A 384 -3.99 9.55 16.34
N GLU A 385 -4.92 10.16 15.60
CA GLU A 385 -6.31 10.31 16.01
C GLU A 385 -7.02 8.96 16.19
N ALA A 386 -6.76 7.99 15.31
CA ALA A 386 -7.30 6.63 15.41
C ALA A 386 -6.79 5.85 16.63
N ARG A 387 -5.59 6.20 17.10
CA ARG A 387 -4.98 5.60 18.30
C ARG A 387 -5.41 6.29 19.59
N GLY A 388 -6.15 7.41 19.49
CA GLY A 388 -6.37 8.31 20.61
C GLY A 388 -5.09 9.00 21.10
N ASP A 389 -4.06 9.05 20.25
CA ASP A 389 -2.78 9.67 20.56
C ASP A 389 -2.92 11.20 20.51
N VAL A 390 -2.47 11.86 21.57
CA VAL A 390 -2.38 13.31 21.68
C VAL A 390 -1.49 13.86 20.55
N PRO A 391 -1.97 14.82 19.73
CA PRO A 391 -1.19 15.39 18.61
C PRO A 391 0.18 15.90 19.07
N THR A 392 1.27 15.35 18.54
CA THR A 392 2.62 15.78 18.94
C THR A 392 2.86 17.25 18.62
N LEU A 393 3.36 18.00 19.61
CA LEU A 393 3.87 19.36 19.44
C LEU A 393 5.28 19.30 18.84
N LEU A 394 5.50 19.92 17.70
CA LEU A 394 6.78 19.90 16.98
C LEU A 394 7.45 21.26 17.00
N ILE A 395 8.73 21.31 17.40
CA ILE A 395 9.58 22.50 17.30
C ILE A 395 10.59 22.31 16.16
N ASP A 396 10.52 23.19 15.17
CA ASP A 396 11.51 23.32 14.09
C ASP A 396 12.44 24.49 14.46
N GLU A 397 13.59 24.15 15.05
CA GLU A 397 14.60 25.13 15.46
C GLU A 397 15.26 25.80 14.26
N GLY A 398 15.43 25.07 13.15
CA GLY A 398 16.07 25.58 11.93
C GLY A 398 15.27 26.68 11.26
N ARG A 399 13.94 26.64 11.36
CA ARG A 399 13.04 27.64 10.77
C ARG A 399 12.41 28.60 11.79
N GLY A 400 12.62 28.39 13.09
CA GLY A 400 12.03 29.21 14.14
C GLY A 400 10.50 29.06 14.21
N ARG A 401 9.97 27.85 13.95
CA ARG A 401 8.52 27.58 13.87
C ARG A 401 8.10 26.44 14.76
N ALA A 402 6.83 26.42 15.14
CA ALA A 402 6.23 25.34 15.92
C ALA A 402 4.91 24.89 15.30
N TYR A 403 4.61 23.60 15.43
CA TYR A 403 3.45 22.96 14.81
C TYR A 403 2.74 22.08 15.83
N LEU A 404 1.41 22.08 15.82
CA LEU A 404 0.61 21.07 16.51
C LEU A 404 -0.05 20.19 15.44
N GLY A 405 0.49 18.98 15.23
CA GLY A 405 0.22 18.23 14.01
C GLY A 405 0.64 19.04 12.77
N GLU A 406 -0.29 19.31 11.86
CA GLU A 406 -0.06 20.14 10.64
C GLU A 406 -0.34 21.64 10.86
N ARG A 407 -0.90 22.03 12.01
CA ARG A 407 -1.28 23.41 12.27
C ARG A 407 -0.07 24.18 12.76
N GLU A 408 0.48 25.07 11.91
CA GLU A 408 1.49 26.03 12.33
C GLU A 408 0.95 26.91 13.46
N LEU A 409 1.62 26.88 14.61
CA LEU A 409 1.35 27.76 15.73
C LEU A 409 1.96 29.12 15.39
N ARG A 410 1.12 30.11 15.10
CA ARG A 410 1.57 31.50 14.92
C ARG A 410 1.97 32.10 16.27
N LEU A 411 3.20 31.83 16.71
CA LEU A 411 3.75 32.28 17.98
C LEU A 411 4.40 33.67 17.84
N SER A 412 4.30 34.50 18.87
CA SER A 412 5.17 35.66 19.02
C SER A 412 6.59 35.21 19.39
N ARG A 413 7.59 36.09 19.26
CA ARG A 413 8.97 35.74 19.57
C ARG A 413 9.12 35.22 21.01
N LEU A 414 8.54 35.93 21.98
CA LEU A 414 8.50 35.50 23.39
C LEU A 414 7.80 34.15 23.59
N GLU A 415 6.69 33.88 22.90
CA GLU A 415 5.98 32.59 23.01
C GLU A 415 6.77 31.43 22.42
N TYR A 416 7.47 31.67 21.31
CA TYR A 416 8.36 30.68 20.71
C TYR A 416 9.56 30.40 21.62
N ASP A 417 10.19 31.43 22.18
CA ASP A 417 11.36 31.25 23.05
C ASP A 417 10.99 30.58 24.38
N VAL A 418 9.81 30.87 24.94
CA VAL A 418 9.24 30.10 26.07
C VAL A 418 9.06 28.63 25.69
N LEU A 419 8.47 28.37 24.53
CA LEU A 419 8.21 27.00 24.07
C LEU A 419 9.52 26.23 23.82
N LEU A 420 10.52 26.88 23.21
CA LEU A 420 11.84 26.33 22.94
C LEU A 420 12.58 25.99 24.24
N TYR A 421 12.58 26.93 25.20
CA TYR A 421 13.26 26.75 26.48
C TYR A 421 12.69 25.57 27.28
N LEU A 422 11.37 25.45 27.31
CA LEU A 422 10.67 24.34 27.93
C LEU A 422 10.85 23.03 27.14
N GLY A 423 10.88 23.10 25.81
CA GLY A 423 11.09 21.95 24.93
C GLY A 423 12.47 21.30 25.09
N ALA A 424 13.50 22.09 25.36
CA ALA A 424 14.82 21.59 25.72
C ALA A 424 14.85 20.82 27.06
N ARG A 425 13.83 21.02 27.91
CA ARG A 425 13.66 20.43 29.26
C ARG A 425 12.37 19.62 29.37
N THR A 426 12.01 18.94 28.28
CA THR A 426 10.76 18.15 28.19
C THR A 426 10.60 17.23 29.40
N GLY A 427 9.42 17.25 30.02
CA GLY A 427 9.09 16.45 31.20
C GLY A 427 9.70 16.94 32.52
N GLN A 428 10.56 17.95 32.51
CA GLN A 428 11.15 18.54 33.72
C GLN A 428 10.36 19.76 34.20
N ILE A 429 10.38 19.99 35.52
CA ILE A 429 9.81 21.20 36.11
C ILE A 429 10.81 22.34 35.92
N VAL A 430 10.38 23.37 35.18
CA VAL A 430 11.15 24.61 35.03
C VAL A 430 10.55 25.68 35.92
N ALA A 431 11.34 26.23 36.83
CA ALA A 431 10.87 27.23 37.78
C ALA A 431 10.51 28.56 37.09
N LYS A 432 9.53 29.30 37.62
CA LYS A 432 9.11 30.58 37.03
C LYS A 432 10.24 31.60 36.94
N ASP A 433 11.01 31.75 38.01
CA ASP A 433 12.11 32.72 38.09
C ASP A 433 13.29 32.31 37.21
N GLU A 434 13.52 30.99 37.06
CA GLU A 434 14.52 30.44 36.12
C GLU A 434 14.14 30.78 34.67
N LEU A 435 12.90 30.49 34.29
CA LEU A 435 12.40 30.77 32.95
C LEU A 435 12.40 32.28 32.65
N ALA A 436 11.99 33.10 33.61
CA ALA A 436 12.04 34.56 33.49
C ALA A 436 13.48 35.06 33.36
N GLY A 437 14.40 34.57 34.21
CA GLY A 437 15.82 34.96 34.18
C GLY A 437 16.51 34.58 32.87
N ALA A 438 16.22 33.39 32.33
CA ALA A 438 16.77 32.92 31.07
C ALA A 438 16.33 33.77 29.87
N LEU A 439 15.09 34.29 29.89
CA LEU A 439 14.52 35.08 28.81
C LEU A 439 14.70 36.59 28.99
N ALA A 440 15.09 37.06 30.18
CA ALA A 440 15.22 38.47 30.53
C ALA A 440 16.16 39.25 29.61
N LYS A 441 17.23 38.60 29.12
CA LYS A 441 18.23 39.23 28.24
C LYS A 441 17.64 39.65 26.89
N GLU A 442 16.70 38.89 26.35
CA GLU A 442 16.09 39.15 25.04
C GLU A 442 14.74 39.86 25.14
N HIS A 443 14.00 39.68 26.25
CA HIS A 443 12.61 40.13 26.38
C HIS A 443 12.34 41.11 27.53
N GLY A 444 13.33 41.44 28.36
CA GLY A 444 13.18 42.35 29.50
C GLY A 444 12.20 41.81 30.56
N GLU A 445 11.45 42.71 31.23
CA GLU A 445 10.46 42.36 32.27
C GLU A 445 9.15 41.73 31.71
N ALA A 446 9.20 41.11 30.52
CA ALA A 446 8.01 40.51 29.93
C ALA A 446 7.46 39.36 30.80
N SER A 447 6.15 39.38 31.04
CA SER A 447 5.50 38.39 31.90
C SER A 447 5.46 37.00 31.25
N VAL A 448 6.23 36.07 31.83
CA VAL A 448 6.21 34.64 31.50
C VAL A 448 4.80 34.04 31.66
N ASP A 449 4.08 34.41 32.72
CA ASP A 449 2.70 33.97 32.95
C ASP A 449 1.76 34.38 31.80
N ALA A 450 1.90 35.62 31.30
CA ALA A 450 1.10 36.10 30.17
C ALA A 450 1.48 35.38 28.85
N ALA A 451 2.76 35.07 28.65
CA ALA A 451 3.21 34.29 27.50
C ALA A 451 2.67 32.85 27.54
N VAL A 452 2.76 32.18 28.69
CA VAL A 452 2.22 30.82 28.91
C VAL A 452 0.71 30.78 28.70
N TYR A 453 -0.02 31.78 29.20
CA TYR A 453 -1.47 31.88 28.98
C TYR A 453 -1.84 31.98 27.48
N ARG A 454 -1.11 32.80 26.71
CA ARG A 454 -1.33 32.92 25.26
C ARG A 454 -0.92 31.64 24.52
N LEU A 455 0.17 31.01 24.93
CA LEU A 455 0.65 29.76 24.36
C LEU A 455 -0.40 28.64 24.52
N ARG A 456 -1.01 28.50 25.71
CA ARG A 456 -2.11 27.55 25.96
C ARG A 456 -3.31 27.76 25.04
N LYS A 457 -3.72 29.01 24.82
CA LYS A 457 -4.80 29.32 23.86
C LYS A 457 -4.45 28.87 22.44
N LYS A 458 -3.19 29.02 22.03
CA LYS A 458 -2.74 28.60 20.70
C LYS A 458 -2.63 27.09 20.59
N LEU A 459 -2.25 26.40 21.67
CA LEU A 459 -2.25 24.95 21.80
C LEU A 459 -3.66 24.34 21.88
N GLY A 460 -4.69 25.15 22.15
CA GLY A 460 -6.07 24.68 22.24
C GLY A 460 -6.40 24.04 23.60
N GLU A 461 -5.62 24.35 24.63
CA GLU A 461 -5.79 23.79 25.98
C GLU A 461 -6.10 24.87 27.03
N SER A 462 -6.50 24.42 28.23
CA SER A 462 -6.78 25.28 29.37
C SER A 462 -5.84 24.96 30.54
N GLY A 463 -5.56 25.94 31.40
CA GLY A 463 -4.75 25.71 32.60
C GLY A 463 -5.37 24.74 33.61
N ARG A 464 -6.66 24.40 33.49
CA ARG A 464 -7.36 23.43 34.35
C ARG A 464 -7.34 22.01 33.79
N SER A 465 -7.00 21.86 32.52
CA SER A 465 -6.98 20.60 31.78
C SER A 465 -5.80 20.62 30.80
N PRO A 466 -4.55 20.64 31.32
CA PRO A 466 -3.37 20.76 30.48
C PRO A 466 -3.06 19.41 29.82
N THR A 467 -2.77 19.46 28.52
CA THR A 467 -2.33 18.30 27.73
C THR A 467 -0.85 18.42 27.39
N TYR A 468 -0.39 19.61 27.00
CA TYR A 468 0.99 19.90 26.63
C TYR A 468 1.70 20.69 27.71
N LEU A 469 1.10 21.78 28.20
CA LEU A 469 1.76 22.70 29.12
C LEU A 469 1.09 22.67 30.50
N GLU A 470 1.69 21.92 31.44
CA GLU A 470 1.22 21.75 32.81
C GLU A 470 1.77 22.86 33.73
N THR A 471 0.94 23.41 34.62
CA THR A 471 1.42 24.31 35.70
C THR A 471 1.56 23.51 36.99
N ARG A 472 2.70 23.63 37.65
CA ARG A 472 2.90 23.24 39.05
C ARG A 472 2.71 24.48 39.94
N PRO A 473 1.58 24.60 40.66
CA PRO A 473 1.26 25.80 41.44
C PRO A 473 2.39 26.15 42.42
N GLY A 474 2.82 27.41 42.43
CA GLY A 474 3.90 27.89 43.31
C GLY A 474 5.31 27.47 42.89
N VAL A 475 5.48 26.70 41.80
CA VAL A 475 6.79 26.18 41.39
C VAL A 475 7.14 26.61 39.96
N GLY A 476 6.34 26.24 38.96
CA GLY A 476 6.78 26.39 37.57
C GLY A 476 5.88 25.71 36.54
N TYR A 477 6.47 25.35 35.39
CA TYR A 477 5.78 24.71 34.27
C TYR A 477 6.50 23.43 33.83
N ILE A 478 5.74 22.48 33.27
CA ILE A 478 6.25 21.28 32.60
C ILE A 478 5.67 21.25 31.19
N LEU A 479 6.49 20.91 30.20
CA LEU A 479 6.05 20.66 28.83
C LEU A 479 6.11 19.16 28.51
N HIS A 480 5.04 18.64 27.92
CA HIS A 480 4.82 17.23 27.55
C HIS A 480 4.54 17.07 26.05
N HIS A 481 4.59 15.83 25.56
CA HIS A 481 4.15 15.42 24.20
C HIS A 481 4.78 16.21 23.04
N ILE A 482 6.11 16.33 23.04
CA ILE A 482 6.90 17.11 22.07
C ILE A 482 7.86 16.24 21.23
N SER A 483 8.15 16.67 20.00
CA SER A 483 9.23 16.17 19.14
C SER A 483 10.03 17.31 18.51
N HIS A 484 11.33 17.09 18.31
CA HIS A 484 12.29 18.09 17.78
C HIS A 484 12.75 17.73 16.38
N VAL A 485 12.89 18.73 15.50
CA VAL A 485 13.47 18.58 14.16
C VAL A 485 14.69 19.50 14.01
N GLY A 486 15.88 18.91 13.99
CA GLY A 486 17.19 19.59 14.02
C GLY A 486 18.09 18.95 15.08
N LYS A 487 19.39 18.75 14.80
CA LYS A 487 20.33 17.93 15.62
C LYS A 487 20.28 18.26 17.13
N PRO A 488 20.42 17.25 18.03
CA PRO A 488 20.72 17.53 19.43
C PRO A 488 22.16 18.05 19.55
N GLN A 489 22.34 19.33 19.82
CA GLN A 489 23.56 19.79 20.49
C GLN A 489 23.40 19.48 21.97
N GLN A 490 24.20 18.54 22.47
CA GLN A 490 24.38 18.35 23.91
C GLN A 490 24.71 19.70 24.55
N PRO A 491 24.13 20.04 25.71
CA PRO A 491 24.62 21.17 26.48
C PRO A 491 26.06 20.88 26.88
N ALA A 492 26.97 21.79 26.50
CA ALA A 492 28.37 21.74 26.86
C ALA A 492 28.51 21.65 28.39
N GLU A 493 29.18 20.59 28.86
CA GLU A 493 29.63 20.48 30.24
C GLU A 493 30.52 21.68 30.58
N ALA A 494 30.22 22.33 31.71
CA ALA A 494 31.03 23.40 32.26
C ALA A 494 32.43 22.87 32.63
N PRO A 495 33.50 23.68 32.47
CA PRO A 495 34.86 23.24 32.77
C PRO A 495 35.03 23.09 34.28
N THR A 496 35.03 21.87 34.79
CA THR A 496 35.48 21.59 36.16
C THR A 496 37.00 21.54 36.18
N GLY A 497 37.61 22.71 36.40
CA GLY A 497 38.92 22.80 37.02
C GLY A 497 38.76 22.65 38.53
N ALA A 498 39.29 21.58 39.10
CA ALA A 498 39.67 21.50 40.51
C ALA A 498 40.73 20.41 40.66
N GLU A 499 41.96 20.86 40.84
CA GLU A 499 43.08 20.08 41.36
C GLU A 499 42.72 19.46 42.72
N SER A 500 43.14 18.22 42.95
CA SER A 500 43.70 17.84 44.26
C SER A 500 44.55 16.58 44.18
N PRO A 501 45.50 16.44 45.13
CA PRO A 501 46.79 15.82 44.90
C PRO A 501 46.86 14.34 45.32
N ALA A 502 48.02 13.77 45.01
CA ALA A 502 48.55 12.47 45.40
C ALA A 502 48.14 11.91 46.77
N ALA A 503 47.99 10.59 46.85
CA ALA A 503 48.50 9.74 47.93
C ALA A 503 48.50 8.25 47.52
N ASP A 504 49.71 7.69 47.43
CA ASP A 504 50.18 6.35 47.84
C ASP A 504 49.18 5.17 47.93
N VAL A 505 49.42 4.11 47.16
CA VAL A 505 50.14 2.85 47.53
C VAL A 505 50.23 1.93 46.31
#